data_AF-A0AAU9EIV1-F1
#
_entry.id   AF-A0AAU9EIV1-F1
#
_cell.length_a   1.000
_cell.length_b   1.000
_cell.length_c   1.000
_cell.angle_alpha   90.00
_cell.angle_beta   90.00
_cell.angle_gamma   90.00
#
_symmetry.space_group_name_H-M   'P 1'
#
loop_
_entity.id
_entity.type
_entity.pdbx_description
1 polymer ?
#
loop_
_entity_poly.entity_id
_entity_poly.type
_entity_poly.pdbx_seq_one_letter_code
_entity_poly.pdbx_strand_id
1 'polypeptide(L)'
;MVDALWLSATWVERLRRELGLAGMHQVWGDRPAWYVWTSDAPGAYGLELLHAEGEGGLVRGLLGIKYYPSPSEDLRAAFSQEERDTVAGVRFDPSGTPAFEARDEIPAHLFQVGALEIVGDLERNWCGFSLAALSACRKVGPDGGLLRRPPGWRLSHVLFAKLLGLHAYASKHTPVLAAFSQEPGLELAPAPGGCDEARPCALNQAYGLGVLFGPEPGNLPLSREAWLELLPEVSPGGHRWEKAFACRHYHPWEAAVDGRPALDPQWWRLAQVGYTSELASACGCAHC
;
A
#
# COMPACT_ATOMS: atom_id res chain seq x y z
N MET A 1 -8.41 9.52 -7.39
CA MET A 1 -8.14 8.17 -7.94
C MET A 1 -8.41 7.07 -6.93
N VAL A 2 -7.81 7.11 -5.73
CA VAL A 2 -8.01 6.11 -4.67
C VAL A 2 -9.50 5.92 -4.30
N ASP A 3 -10.27 7.01 -4.17
CA ASP A 3 -11.72 6.92 -3.95
C ASP A 3 -12.46 6.08 -4.99
N ALA A 4 -12.11 6.21 -6.28
CA ALA A 4 -12.75 5.45 -7.35
C ALA A 4 -12.44 3.94 -7.25
N LEU A 5 -11.24 3.59 -6.77
CA LEU A 5 -10.87 2.19 -6.51
C LEU A 5 -11.73 1.61 -5.38
N TRP A 6 -11.90 2.37 -4.31
CA TRP A 6 -12.74 1.98 -3.17
C TRP A 6 -14.20 1.85 -3.55
N LEU A 7 -14.75 2.81 -4.30
CA LEU A 7 -16.12 2.73 -4.81
C LEU A 7 -16.35 1.45 -5.63
N SER A 8 -15.39 1.05 -6.45
CA SER A 8 -15.47 -0.20 -7.21
C SER A 8 -15.62 -1.43 -6.32
N ALA A 9 -14.92 -1.47 -5.18
CA ALA A 9 -15.07 -2.54 -4.19
C ALA A 9 -16.41 -2.50 -3.44
N THR A 10 -17.00 -1.32 -3.22
CA THR A 10 -18.31 -1.22 -2.54
C THR A 10 -19.48 -1.67 -3.41
N TRP A 11 -19.36 -1.60 -4.73
CA TRP A 11 -20.47 -1.89 -5.65
C TRP A 11 -20.43 -3.29 -6.24
N VAL A 12 -19.32 -4.00 -6.05
CA VAL A 12 -19.04 -5.32 -6.64
C VAL A 12 -18.60 -6.27 -5.53
N GLU A 13 -19.58 -6.86 -4.84
CA GLU A 13 -19.35 -7.76 -3.70
C GLU A 13 -18.41 -8.93 -4.03
N ARG A 14 -18.49 -9.49 -5.24
CA ARG A 14 -17.58 -10.54 -5.68
C ARG A 14 -16.13 -10.08 -5.75
N LEU A 15 -15.88 -8.87 -6.26
CA LEU A 15 -14.54 -8.26 -6.29
C LEU A 15 -14.01 -8.08 -4.87
N ARG A 16 -14.85 -7.53 -3.99
CA ARG A 16 -14.53 -7.31 -2.58
C ARG A 16 -14.11 -8.61 -1.88
N ARG A 17 -14.87 -9.69 -2.07
CA ARG A 17 -14.58 -11.02 -1.51
C ARG A 17 -13.31 -11.64 -2.09
N GLU A 18 -13.12 -11.56 -3.41
CA GLU A 18 -11.92 -12.12 -4.06
C GLU A 18 -10.62 -11.43 -3.63
N LEU A 19 -10.69 -10.12 -3.36
CA LEU A 19 -9.59 -9.36 -2.79
C LEU A 19 -9.48 -9.50 -1.28
N GLY A 20 -10.41 -10.17 -0.60
CA GLY A 20 -10.36 -10.30 0.86
C GLY A 20 -10.50 -8.95 1.57
N LEU A 21 -11.31 -8.03 1.03
CA LEU A 21 -11.62 -6.76 1.68
C LEU A 21 -12.83 -6.94 2.61
N ALA A 22 -12.59 -6.90 3.92
CA ALA A 22 -13.64 -7.07 4.92
C ALA A 22 -14.50 -5.81 5.05
N GLY A 23 -13.89 -4.63 4.93
CA GLY A 23 -14.56 -3.35 4.99
C GLY A 23 -13.65 -2.20 4.59
N MET A 24 -14.25 -1.04 4.33
CA MET A 24 -13.54 0.21 4.16
C MET A 24 -14.38 1.36 4.68
N HIS A 25 -13.73 2.40 5.19
CA HIS A 25 -14.41 3.60 5.67
C HIS A 25 -13.59 4.82 5.26
N GLN A 26 -14.23 5.77 4.57
CA GLN A 26 -13.59 7.06 4.30
C GLN A 26 -13.56 7.87 5.59
N VAL A 27 -12.40 8.45 5.87
CA VAL A 27 -12.21 9.32 7.03
C VAL A 27 -12.43 10.76 6.58
N TRP A 28 -13.36 11.44 7.22
CA TRP A 28 -13.60 12.87 6.98
C TRP A 28 -12.53 13.72 7.66
N GLY A 29 -12.01 14.70 6.94
CA GLY A 29 -10.97 15.61 7.43
C GLY A 29 -10.38 16.43 6.30
N ASP A 30 -9.34 17.20 6.63
CA ASP A 30 -8.68 18.10 5.67
C ASP A 30 -7.95 17.35 4.55
N ARG A 31 -7.52 16.12 4.82
CA ARG A 31 -6.79 15.27 3.88
C ARG A 31 -7.58 13.99 3.61
N PRO A 32 -7.61 13.51 2.35
CA PRO A 32 -8.18 12.20 2.04
C PRO A 32 -7.49 11.10 2.85
N ALA A 33 -8.28 10.34 3.59
CA ALA A 33 -7.82 9.19 4.34
C ALA A 33 -8.90 8.10 4.38
N TRP A 34 -8.48 6.86 4.57
CA TRP A 34 -9.35 5.69 4.61
C TRP A 34 -8.89 4.72 5.67
N TYR A 35 -9.85 4.08 6.35
CA TYR A 35 -9.63 2.85 7.08
C TYR A 35 -10.01 1.65 6.23
N VAL A 36 -9.20 0.60 6.26
CA VAL A 36 -9.41 -0.61 5.46
C VAL A 36 -9.19 -1.84 6.34
N TRP A 37 -10.14 -2.77 6.29
CA TRP A 37 -10.03 -4.06 6.96
C TRP A 37 -9.90 -5.16 5.90
N THR A 38 -9.02 -6.13 6.14
CA THR A 38 -8.81 -7.26 5.23
C THR A 38 -9.09 -8.58 5.94
N SER A 39 -9.39 -9.63 5.19
CA SER A 39 -9.55 -10.99 5.73
C SER A 39 -8.23 -11.59 6.22
N ASP A 40 -7.11 -11.05 5.74
CA ASP A 40 -5.78 -11.63 5.91
C ASP A 40 -5.04 -11.05 7.12
N ALA A 41 -5.60 -10.01 7.75
CA ALA A 41 -5.03 -9.34 8.91
C ALA A 41 -6.14 -8.99 9.94
N PRO A 42 -5.97 -9.33 11.23
CA PRO A 42 -6.96 -9.01 12.26
C PRO A 42 -7.11 -7.51 12.57
N GLY A 43 -6.05 -6.73 12.36
CA GLY A 43 -6.04 -5.29 12.60
C GLY A 43 -6.62 -4.47 11.46
N ALA A 44 -6.60 -3.15 11.62
CA ALA A 44 -7.08 -2.20 10.63
C ALA A 44 -5.92 -1.45 9.96
N TYR A 45 -6.06 -1.14 8.68
CA TYR A 45 -5.12 -0.28 7.97
C TYR A 45 -5.63 1.16 7.93
N GLY A 46 -4.75 2.11 8.14
CA GLY A 46 -4.96 3.51 7.80
C GLY A 46 -4.19 3.86 6.52
N LEU A 47 -4.84 4.51 5.57
CA LEU A 47 -4.22 5.06 4.37
C LEU A 47 -4.50 6.56 4.34
N GLU A 48 -3.47 7.39 4.29
CA GLU A 48 -3.62 8.85 4.41
C GLU A 48 -2.79 9.56 3.32
N LEU A 49 -3.38 10.51 2.61
CA LEU A 49 -2.66 11.34 1.66
C LEU A 49 -1.74 12.32 2.42
N LEU A 50 -0.43 12.17 2.25
CA LEU A 50 0.59 13.02 2.87
C LEU A 50 0.93 14.22 2.01
N HIS A 51 1.02 14.00 0.69
CA HIS A 51 1.38 15.01 -0.29
C HIS A 51 0.76 14.67 -1.65
N ALA A 52 0.40 15.70 -2.42
CA ALA A 52 -0.02 15.55 -3.80
C ALA A 52 0.47 16.73 -4.64
N GLU A 53 0.87 16.44 -5.87
CA GLU A 53 1.30 17.41 -6.86
C GLU A 53 0.77 17.02 -8.25
N GLY A 54 0.69 17.99 -9.15
CA GLY A 54 0.30 17.71 -10.53
C GLY A 54 0.65 18.84 -11.48
N GLU A 55 1.23 18.48 -12.62
CA GLU A 55 1.64 19.40 -13.69
C GLU A 55 1.53 18.68 -15.04
N GLY A 56 1.01 19.37 -16.06
CA GLY A 56 1.00 18.85 -17.43
C GLY A 56 0.29 17.50 -17.62
N GLY A 57 -0.80 17.24 -16.88
CA GLY A 57 -1.56 15.99 -16.94
C GLY A 57 -0.99 14.84 -16.11
N LEU A 58 0.24 14.99 -15.62
CA LEU A 58 0.86 14.10 -14.63
C LEU A 58 0.37 14.49 -13.24
N VAL A 59 -0.08 13.50 -12.48
CA VAL A 59 -0.47 13.64 -11.07
C VAL A 59 0.32 12.65 -10.23
N ARG A 60 0.78 13.11 -9.06
CA ARG A 60 1.51 12.28 -8.09
C ARG A 60 0.89 12.46 -6.71
N GLY A 61 0.70 11.35 -6.01
CA GLY A 61 0.22 11.33 -4.63
C GLY A 61 1.09 10.42 -3.79
N LEU A 62 1.58 10.93 -2.66
CA LEU A 62 2.26 10.16 -1.62
C LEU A 62 1.30 9.89 -0.47
N LEU A 63 1.14 8.62 -0.13
CA LEU A 63 0.26 8.14 0.92
C LEU A 63 1.07 7.41 2.01
N GLY A 64 0.71 7.66 3.27
CA GLY A 64 1.22 6.93 4.41
C GLY A 64 0.36 5.69 4.68
N ILE A 65 1.01 4.56 4.95
CA ILE A 65 0.35 3.34 5.40
C ILE A 65 0.58 3.18 6.90
N LYS A 66 -0.52 3.16 7.65
CA LYS A 66 -0.57 2.84 9.09
C LYS A 66 -1.22 1.48 9.29
N TYR A 67 -0.81 0.75 10.32
CA TYR A 67 -1.46 -0.48 10.75
C TYR A 67 -1.76 -0.41 12.25
N TYR A 68 -3.03 -0.55 12.59
CA TYR A 68 -3.56 -0.54 13.94
C TYR A 68 -3.76 -1.99 14.39
N PRO A 69 -2.89 -2.53 15.26
CA PRO A 69 -2.96 -3.93 15.60
C PRO A 69 -4.19 -4.25 16.43
N SER A 70 -4.81 -5.40 16.18
CA SER A 70 -5.89 -5.92 17.02
C SER A 70 -5.38 -6.20 18.45
N PRO A 71 -6.19 -5.98 19.50
CA PRO A 71 -5.80 -6.30 20.87
C PRO A 71 -5.40 -7.77 21.09
N SER A 72 -5.96 -8.68 20.28
CA SER A 72 -5.79 -10.13 20.40
C SER A 72 -4.72 -10.73 19.48
N GLU A 73 -4.04 -9.94 18.66
CA GLU A 73 -3.01 -10.49 17.75
C GLU A 73 -1.62 -10.45 18.37
N ASP A 74 -0.83 -11.51 18.15
CA ASP A 74 0.55 -11.61 18.65
C ASP A 74 1.44 -10.48 18.13
N LEU A 75 1.13 -9.99 16.92
CA LEU A 75 1.87 -8.92 16.28
C LEU A 75 1.84 -7.61 17.08
N ARG A 76 0.85 -7.42 17.96
CA ARG A 76 0.78 -6.27 18.86
C ARG A 76 2.06 -6.08 19.68
N ALA A 77 2.73 -7.17 20.10
CA ALA A 77 3.97 -7.12 20.87
C ALA A 77 5.15 -6.51 20.09
N ALA A 78 5.06 -6.42 18.76
CA ALA A 78 6.06 -5.79 17.91
C ALA A 78 5.94 -4.26 17.86
N PHE A 79 4.83 -3.69 18.33
CA PHE A 79 4.62 -2.25 18.42
C PHE A 79 5.17 -1.70 19.75
N SER A 80 5.48 -0.40 19.77
CA SER A 80 5.96 0.28 20.96
C SER A 80 4.96 0.23 22.11
N GLN A 81 5.43 0.42 23.34
CA GLN A 81 4.55 0.51 24.50
C GLN A 81 3.49 1.61 24.32
N GLU A 82 3.90 2.78 23.83
CA GLU A 82 3.00 3.90 23.52
C GLU A 82 1.91 3.52 22.51
N GLU A 83 2.26 2.85 21.41
CA GLU A 83 1.29 2.35 20.43
C GLU A 83 0.32 1.34 21.07
N ARG A 84 0.84 0.41 21.88
CA ARG A 84 0.03 -0.62 22.55
C ARG A 84 -0.93 -0.05 23.59
N ASP A 85 -0.51 0.99 24.31
CA ASP A 85 -1.33 1.70 25.29
C ASP A 85 -2.38 2.56 24.59
N THR A 86 -2.02 3.20 23.48
CA THR A 86 -2.94 4.01 22.67
C THR A 86 -4.09 3.15 22.13
N VAL A 87 -3.80 1.98 21.58
CA VAL A 87 -4.83 1.03 21.08
C VAL A 87 -5.70 0.47 22.22
N ALA A 88 -5.15 0.31 23.43
CA ALA A 88 -5.91 -0.17 24.58
C ALA A 88 -6.78 0.91 25.24
N GLY A 89 -6.53 2.18 24.94
CA GLY A 89 -7.19 3.32 25.55
C GLY A 89 -8.50 3.69 24.85
N VAL A 90 -9.09 4.80 25.31
CA VAL A 90 -10.35 5.36 24.79
C VAL A 90 -10.23 6.05 23.44
N ARG A 91 -9.01 6.17 22.90
CA ARG A 91 -8.74 6.81 21.61
C ARG A 91 -9.08 5.93 20.41
N PHE A 92 -9.40 4.66 20.65
CA PHE A 92 -9.79 3.69 19.63
C PHE A 92 -11.24 3.27 19.84
N ASP A 93 -11.98 3.16 18.75
CA ASP A 93 -13.36 2.68 18.76
C ASP A 93 -13.41 1.13 18.67
N PRO A 94 -14.59 0.50 18.85
CA PRO A 94 -14.72 -0.96 18.81
C PRO A 94 -14.34 -1.63 17.47
N SER A 95 -14.21 -0.87 16.38
CA SER A 95 -13.77 -1.39 15.07
C SER A 95 -12.24 -1.51 14.95
N GLY A 96 -11.50 -1.06 15.98
CA GLY A 96 -10.05 -1.14 16.02
C GLY A 96 -9.34 0.00 15.28
N THR A 97 -10.04 1.10 15.02
CA THR A 97 -9.49 2.34 14.44
C THR A 97 -9.54 3.49 15.42
N PRO A 98 -8.72 4.55 15.21
CA PRO A 98 -8.87 5.78 15.98
C PRO A 98 -10.31 6.31 15.96
N ALA A 99 -10.83 6.63 17.14
CA ALA A 99 -12.10 7.33 17.27
C ALA A 99 -11.98 8.71 16.59
N PHE A 100 -13.08 9.15 15.97
CA PHE A 100 -13.10 10.38 15.17
C PHE A 100 -12.59 11.59 15.95
N GLU A 101 -13.03 11.75 17.20
CA GLU A 101 -12.70 12.87 18.07
C GLU A 101 -11.26 12.83 18.59
N ALA A 102 -10.64 11.64 18.65
CA ALA A 102 -9.31 11.43 19.21
C ALA A 102 -8.21 11.35 18.14
N ARG A 103 -8.56 11.37 16.85
CA ARG A 103 -7.61 11.15 15.75
C ARG A 103 -6.44 12.13 15.78
N ASP A 104 -6.74 13.42 15.97
CA ASP A 104 -5.74 14.48 15.93
C ASP A 104 -4.88 14.53 17.21
N GLU A 105 -5.26 13.78 18.25
CA GLU A 105 -4.44 13.58 19.45
C GLU A 105 -3.37 12.50 19.28
N ILE A 106 -3.54 11.59 18.32
CA ILE A 106 -2.60 10.49 18.09
C ILE A 106 -1.43 11.02 17.26
N PRO A 107 -0.17 10.95 17.76
CA PRO A 107 0.97 11.45 17.02
C PRO A 107 1.08 10.78 15.64
N ALA A 108 1.24 11.59 14.60
CA ALA A 108 1.15 11.13 13.21
C ALA A 108 2.16 10.04 12.82
N HIS A 109 3.28 9.94 13.55
CA HIS A 109 4.34 8.95 13.31
C HIS A 109 4.04 7.57 13.91
N LEU A 110 3.07 7.47 14.83
CA LEU A 110 2.67 6.18 15.39
C LEU A 110 1.98 5.33 14.33
N PHE A 111 2.13 4.02 14.45
CA PHE A 111 1.52 3.00 13.60
C PHE A 111 1.99 3.00 12.14
N GLN A 112 2.89 3.90 11.72
CA GLN A 112 3.43 3.93 10.36
C GLN A 112 4.21 2.65 10.05
N VAL A 113 3.86 1.98 8.94
CA VAL A 113 4.48 0.71 8.50
C VAL A 113 5.05 0.75 7.09
N GLY A 114 4.67 1.74 6.28
CA GLY A 114 5.22 1.93 4.92
C GLY A 114 4.64 3.16 4.23
N ALA A 115 5.05 3.40 3.00
CA ALA A 115 4.54 4.46 2.16
C ALA A 115 4.14 3.88 0.80
N LEU A 116 3.09 4.46 0.23
CA LEU A 116 2.61 4.19 -1.11
C LEU A 116 2.69 5.48 -1.90
N GLU A 117 3.21 5.41 -3.11
CA GLU A 117 3.10 6.49 -4.06
C GLU A 117 2.35 6.03 -5.29
N ILE A 118 1.58 6.96 -5.84
CA ILE A 118 0.80 6.75 -7.04
C ILE A 118 1.17 7.87 -8.00
N VAL A 119 1.56 7.49 -9.21
CA VAL A 119 1.78 8.42 -10.31
C VAL A 119 0.82 8.05 -11.42
N GLY A 120 0.07 9.03 -11.93
CA GLY A 120 -0.87 8.81 -13.02
C GLY A 120 -0.73 9.90 -14.08
N ASP A 121 -0.99 9.53 -15.32
CA ASP A 121 -1.09 10.46 -16.44
C ASP A 121 -2.49 10.29 -17.03
N LEU A 122 -3.29 11.33 -16.85
CA LEU A 122 -4.71 11.30 -17.20
C LEU A 122 -4.92 11.36 -18.72
N GLU A 123 -3.98 11.94 -19.46
CA GLU A 123 -4.08 12.06 -20.92
C GLU A 123 -3.71 10.75 -21.61
N ARG A 124 -2.69 10.08 -21.08
CA ARG A 124 -2.12 8.88 -21.69
C ARG A 124 -2.57 7.58 -21.02
N ASN A 125 -3.45 7.69 -20.03
CA ASN A 125 -4.16 6.59 -19.37
C ASN A 125 -3.24 5.49 -18.80
N TRP A 126 -2.11 5.88 -18.22
CA TRP A 126 -1.24 4.97 -17.45
C TRP A 126 -1.23 5.36 -15.99
N CYS A 127 -0.92 4.37 -15.14
CA CYS A 127 -0.84 4.55 -13.70
C CYS A 127 0.26 3.67 -13.14
N GLY A 128 1.17 4.27 -12.41
CA GLY A 128 2.22 3.63 -11.65
C GLY A 128 1.91 3.65 -10.16
N PHE A 129 2.24 2.57 -9.48
CA PHE A 129 2.13 2.43 -8.04
C PHE A 129 3.48 1.98 -7.49
N SER A 130 3.98 2.64 -6.46
CA SER A 130 5.23 2.28 -5.79
C SER A 130 4.99 2.10 -4.30
N LEU A 131 5.39 0.95 -3.75
CA LEU A 131 5.42 0.70 -2.32
C LEU A 131 6.85 0.83 -1.82
N ALA A 132 7.06 1.51 -0.69
CA ALA A 132 8.33 1.53 0.03
C ALA A 132 8.09 1.19 1.51
N ALA A 133 8.81 0.20 2.04
CA ALA A 133 8.73 -0.13 3.46
C ALA A 133 9.99 -0.85 3.96
N LEU A 134 10.24 -0.73 5.27
CA LEU A 134 11.28 -1.49 5.96
C LEU A 134 10.81 -2.93 6.20
N SER A 135 11.73 -3.90 6.15
CA SER A 135 11.46 -5.29 6.52
C SER A 135 10.96 -5.36 7.97
N ALA A 136 11.52 -4.53 8.85
CA ALA A 136 10.94 -4.19 10.15
C ALA A 136 11.09 -2.70 10.46
N CYS A 137 10.04 -2.03 10.96
CA CYS A 137 10.12 -0.63 11.35
C CYS A 137 10.77 -0.48 12.74
N ARG A 138 12.10 -0.64 12.78
CA ARG A 138 12.89 -0.68 14.01
C ARG A 138 13.02 0.69 14.66
N LYS A 139 12.71 0.76 15.95
CA LYS A 139 13.08 1.89 16.84
C LYS A 139 13.79 1.35 18.07
N VAL A 140 14.90 1.98 18.45
CA VAL A 140 15.67 1.65 19.65
C VAL A 140 15.60 2.79 20.66
N GLY A 141 15.79 2.49 21.94
CA GLY A 141 15.81 3.45 23.03
C GLY A 141 17.20 4.04 23.28
N PRO A 142 17.32 4.99 24.22
CA PRO A 142 18.61 5.59 24.59
C PRO A 142 19.63 4.59 25.13
N ASP A 143 19.15 3.48 25.70
CA ASP A 143 19.91 2.34 26.21
C ASP A 143 20.26 1.30 25.12
N GLY A 144 19.82 1.52 23.88
CA GLY A 144 19.93 0.56 22.78
C GLY A 144 18.88 -0.55 22.81
N GLY A 145 17.96 -0.53 23.79
CA GLY A 145 16.86 -1.49 23.90
C GLY A 145 15.89 -1.36 22.72
N LEU A 146 15.39 -2.49 22.21
CA LEU A 146 14.41 -2.48 21.12
C LEU A 146 13.05 -1.98 21.63
N LEU A 147 12.57 -0.87 21.08
CA LEU A 147 11.27 -0.28 21.44
C LEU A 147 10.16 -0.68 20.47
N ARG A 148 10.48 -0.89 19.19
CA ARG A 148 9.49 -1.12 18.13
C ARG A 148 10.09 -1.94 16.99
N ARG A 149 9.34 -2.89 16.42
CA ARG A 149 9.75 -3.75 15.29
C ARG A 149 8.58 -4.39 14.52
N PRO A 150 7.52 -3.68 14.11
CA PRO A 150 6.49 -4.29 13.27
C PRO A 150 7.08 -4.64 11.89
N PRO A 151 6.61 -5.70 11.23
CA PRO A 151 7.11 -6.14 9.93
C PRO A 151 6.53 -5.25 8.81
N GLY A 152 7.13 -4.07 8.63
CA GLY A 152 6.60 -3.00 7.78
C GLY A 152 6.26 -3.43 6.36
N TRP A 153 7.19 -4.14 5.71
CA TRP A 153 7.02 -4.67 4.36
C TRP A 153 5.83 -5.62 4.26
N ARG A 154 5.75 -6.61 5.17
CA ARG A 154 4.68 -7.61 5.16
C ARG A 154 3.31 -6.94 5.33
N LEU A 155 3.20 -5.99 6.25
CA LEU A 155 1.95 -5.27 6.50
C LEU A 155 1.57 -4.40 5.31
N SER A 156 2.50 -3.57 4.83
CA SER A 156 2.23 -2.63 3.75
C SER A 156 1.90 -3.34 2.43
N HIS A 157 2.55 -4.47 2.15
CA HIS A 157 2.31 -5.26 0.95
C HIS A 157 0.88 -5.82 0.88
N VAL A 158 0.26 -6.17 2.01
CA VAL A 158 -1.13 -6.66 2.04
C VAL A 158 -2.07 -5.62 1.43
N LEU A 159 -2.03 -4.39 1.94
CA LEU A 159 -2.89 -3.30 1.43
C LEU A 159 -2.53 -2.93 -0.01
N PHE A 160 -1.23 -2.84 -0.32
CA PHE A 160 -0.74 -2.53 -1.66
C PHE A 160 -1.27 -3.51 -2.71
N ALA A 161 -1.17 -4.82 -2.45
CA ALA A 161 -1.65 -5.85 -3.38
C ALA A 161 -3.15 -5.72 -3.66
N LYS A 162 -3.96 -5.35 -2.65
CA LYS A 162 -5.41 -5.12 -2.85
C LYS A 162 -5.67 -3.90 -3.73
N LEU A 163 -4.95 -2.80 -3.48
CA LEU A 163 -5.05 -1.58 -4.30
C LEU A 163 -4.71 -1.84 -5.76
N LEU A 164 -3.66 -2.61 -6.04
CA LEU A 164 -3.31 -2.99 -7.41
C LEU A 164 -4.37 -3.87 -8.06
N GLY A 165 -4.96 -4.81 -7.31
CA GLY A 165 -6.07 -5.63 -7.80
C GLY A 165 -7.32 -4.82 -8.12
N LEU A 166 -7.66 -3.84 -7.28
CA LEU A 166 -8.75 -2.88 -7.56
C LEU A 166 -8.46 -2.05 -8.79
N HIS A 167 -7.24 -1.52 -8.93
CA HIS A 167 -6.85 -0.77 -10.10
C HIS A 167 -6.96 -1.61 -11.36
N ALA A 168 -6.39 -2.83 -11.37
CA ALA A 168 -6.47 -3.74 -12.50
C ALA A 168 -7.92 -4.01 -12.92
N TYR A 169 -8.81 -4.27 -11.95
CA TYR A 169 -10.23 -4.45 -12.23
C TYR A 169 -10.89 -3.18 -12.81
N ALA A 170 -10.62 -2.01 -12.23
CA ALA A 170 -11.28 -0.76 -12.61
C ALA A 170 -10.80 -0.23 -13.97
N SER A 171 -9.49 -0.30 -14.24
CA SER A 171 -8.89 0.18 -15.49
C SER A 171 -8.91 -0.85 -16.62
N LYS A 172 -9.19 -2.12 -16.32
CA LYS A 172 -9.05 -3.25 -17.25
C LYS A 172 -7.64 -3.37 -17.83
N HIS A 173 -6.64 -2.87 -17.10
CA HIS A 173 -5.24 -2.98 -17.46
C HIS A 173 -4.56 -4.05 -16.62
N THR A 174 -3.72 -4.85 -17.26
CA THR A 174 -2.78 -5.73 -16.59
C THR A 174 -1.48 -4.97 -16.28
N PRO A 175 -0.68 -5.42 -15.31
CA PRO A 175 0.69 -4.93 -15.15
C PRO A 175 1.49 -5.04 -16.47
N VAL A 176 2.21 -3.99 -16.83
CA VAL A 176 3.11 -3.97 -18.00
C VAL A 176 4.57 -4.10 -17.60
N LEU A 177 4.92 -3.60 -16.42
CA LEU A 177 6.25 -3.63 -15.84
C LEU A 177 6.12 -3.69 -14.32
N ALA A 178 6.97 -4.50 -13.70
CA ALA A 178 7.19 -4.49 -12.26
C ALA A 178 8.69 -4.31 -11.98
N ALA A 179 9.01 -3.57 -10.92
CA ALA A 179 10.37 -3.37 -10.45
C ALA A 179 10.41 -3.58 -8.94
N PHE A 180 11.26 -4.49 -8.49
CA PHE A 180 11.51 -4.72 -7.07
C PHE A 180 12.86 -4.12 -6.71
N SER A 181 12.96 -3.39 -5.61
CA SER A 181 14.22 -2.94 -5.04
C SER A 181 14.43 -3.49 -3.64
N GLN A 182 15.70 -3.71 -3.30
CA GLN A 182 16.14 -4.07 -1.97
C GLN A 182 17.40 -3.28 -1.65
N GLU A 183 17.45 -2.66 -0.49
CA GLU A 183 18.59 -1.88 -0.04
C GLU A 183 18.82 -2.02 1.47
N PRO A 184 20.00 -1.64 1.99
CA PRO A 184 20.25 -1.61 3.42
C PRO A 184 19.18 -0.81 4.16
N GLY A 185 18.62 -1.40 5.21
CA GLY A 185 17.56 -0.76 5.98
C GLY A 185 18.09 0.25 7.00
N LEU A 186 17.15 0.92 7.65
CA LEU A 186 17.42 1.93 8.69
C LEU A 186 16.74 1.54 10.00
N GLU A 187 17.20 2.07 11.12
CA GLU A 187 16.46 2.10 12.38
C GLU A 187 16.39 3.51 12.93
N LEU A 188 15.33 3.80 13.67
CA LEU A 188 15.17 5.07 14.38
C LEU A 188 15.83 4.96 15.75
N ALA A 189 16.72 5.90 16.07
CA ALA A 189 17.41 5.96 17.34
C ALA A 189 17.39 7.39 17.90
N PRO A 190 17.44 7.57 19.24
CA PRO A 190 17.46 8.91 19.82
C PRO A 190 18.72 9.67 19.40
N ALA A 191 18.55 10.92 18.97
CA ALA A 191 19.64 11.86 18.76
C ALA A 191 19.82 12.78 19.98
N PRO A 192 21.01 13.39 20.18
CA PRO A 192 21.27 14.32 21.29
C PRO A 192 20.32 15.53 21.37
N GLY A 193 19.63 15.87 20.27
CA GLY A 193 18.63 16.95 20.21
C GLY A 193 17.20 16.53 20.55
N GLY A 194 16.98 15.30 21.01
CA GLY A 194 15.65 14.80 21.41
C GLY A 194 14.74 14.37 20.26
N CYS A 195 15.15 14.54 19.01
CA CYS A 195 14.49 13.96 17.84
C CYS A 195 15.11 12.61 17.52
N ASP A 196 14.31 11.64 17.11
CA ASP A 196 14.84 10.39 16.55
C ASP A 196 15.56 10.68 15.23
N GLU A 197 16.68 10.02 15.00
CA GLU A 197 17.39 10.03 13.72
C GLU A 197 17.40 8.63 13.10
N ALA A 198 17.36 8.60 11.77
CA ALA A 198 17.49 7.36 11.01
C ALA A 198 18.98 6.98 10.89
N ARG A 199 19.33 5.76 11.31
CA ARG A 199 20.68 5.21 11.22
C ARG A 199 20.69 3.93 10.39
N PRO A 200 21.74 3.66 9.58
CA PRO A 200 21.89 2.38 8.90
C PRO A 200 21.82 1.19 9.87
N CYS A 201 21.07 0.15 9.52
CA CYS A 201 20.88 -1.03 10.35
C CYS A 201 21.10 -2.31 9.52
N ALA A 202 22.19 -3.03 9.79
CA ALA A 202 22.53 -4.27 9.08
C ALA A 202 21.52 -5.40 9.28
N LEU A 203 20.72 -5.34 10.35
CA LEU A 203 19.67 -6.32 10.65
C LEU A 203 18.33 -5.97 9.98
N ASN A 204 18.28 -4.90 9.21
CA ASN A 204 17.09 -4.41 8.56
C ASN A 204 17.33 -4.24 7.05
N GLN A 205 16.24 -4.26 6.28
CA GLN A 205 16.28 -4.04 4.84
C GLN A 205 15.18 -3.04 4.50
N ALA A 206 15.41 -2.19 3.52
CA ALA A 206 14.34 -1.44 2.87
C ALA A 206 13.99 -2.16 1.56
N TYR A 207 12.69 -2.25 1.29
CA TYR A 207 12.15 -2.89 0.11
C TYR A 207 11.26 -1.90 -0.64
N GLY A 208 11.36 -1.96 -1.97
CA GLY A 208 10.50 -1.23 -2.89
C GLY A 208 9.82 -2.17 -3.88
N LEU A 209 8.58 -1.87 -4.24
CA LEU A 209 7.89 -2.52 -5.38
C LEU A 209 7.14 -1.47 -6.18
N GLY A 210 7.61 -1.22 -7.40
CA GLY A 210 6.94 -0.44 -8.42
C GLY A 210 6.17 -1.34 -9.37
N VAL A 211 4.92 -1.00 -9.68
CA VAL A 211 4.09 -1.68 -10.69
C VAL A 211 3.46 -0.63 -11.60
N LEU A 212 3.68 -0.78 -12.89
CA LEU A 212 3.13 0.09 -13.93
C LEU A 212 1.96 -0.61 -14.62
N PHE A 213 0.87 0.12 -14.81
CA PHE A 213 -0.31 -0.24 -15.59
C PHE A 213 -0.47 0.75 -16.74
N GLY A 214 -0.92 0.28 -17.91
CA GLY A 214 -1.16 1.15 -19.05
C GLY A 214 -1.76 0.46 -20.27
N PRO A 215 -2.08 1.25 -21.31
CA PRO A 215 -2.58 0.75 -22.59
C PRO A 215 -1.51 -0.06 -23.32
N GLU A 216 -1.86 -0.66 -24.47
CA GLU A 216 -1.04 -1.66 -25.18
C GLU A 216 0.46 -1.31 -25.29
N PRO A 217 1.36 -2.31 -25.27
CA PRO A 217 2.82 -2.09 -25.12
C PRO A 217 3.44 -1.20 -26.21
N GLY A 218 2.81 -1.11 -27.39
CA GLY A 218 3.23 -0.26 -28.49
C GLY A 218 2.88 1.23 -28.33
N ASN A 219 2.10 1.57 -27.30
CA ASN A 219 1.64 2.92 -27.02
C ASN A 219 1.99 3.33 -25.57
N LEU A 220 3.05 2.73 -25.01
CA LEU A 220 3.54 3.13 -23.70
C LEU A 220 4.02 4.58 -23.77
N PRO A 221 3.42 5.48 -23.00
CA PRO A 221 3.65 6.90 -23.11
C PRO A 221 4.95 7.40 -22.48
N LEU A 222 5.47 6.62 -21.54
CA LEU A 222 6.81 6.77 -21.03
C LEU A 222 7.63 5.60 -21.55
N SER A 223 8.87 5.89 -21.97
CA SER A 223 9.82 4.80 -22.17
C SER A 223 9.99 4.08 -20.84
N ARG A 224 10.41 2.81 -20.90
CA ARG A 224 10.72 2.02 -19.70
C ARG A 224 11.63 2.82 -18.76
N GLU A 225 12.62 3.50 -19.32
CA GLU A 225 13.61 4.32 -18.63
C GLU A 225 12.96 5.48 -17.87
N ALA A 226 12.07 6.24 -18.53
CA ALA A 226 11.40 7.37 -17.90
C ALA A 226 10.50 6.94 -16.73
N TRP A 227 9.89 5.75 -16.76
CA TRP A 227 9.21 5.22 -15.58
C TRP A 227 10.19 4.82 -14.46
N LEU A 228 11.33 4.21 -14.81
CA LEU A 228 12.33 3.80 -13.81
C LEU A 228 12.98 4.99 -13.12
N GLU A 229 13.02 6.15 -13.76
CA GLU A 229 13.43 7.44 -13.18
C GLU A 229 12.42 7.98 -12.16
N LEU A 230 11.14 7.61 -12.27
CA LEU A 230 10.12 7.97 -11.29
C LEU A 230 10.15 7.08 -10.05
N LEU A 231 10.79 5.90 -10.13
CA LEU A 231 10.96 5.03 -8.97
C LEU A 231 12.07 5.56 -8.05
N PRO A 232 11.93 5.44 -6.71
CA PRO A 232 12.95 5.85 -5.77
C PRO A 232 14.33 5.30 -6.13
N GLU A 233 15.33 6.16 -6.18
CA GLU A 233 16.72 5.77 -6.42
C GLU A 233 17.15 4.70 -5.41
N VAL A 234 17.91 3.71 -5.89
CA VAL A 234 18.42 2.65 -5.04
C VAL A 234 19.75 3.10 -4.46
N SER A 235 19.84 3.13 -3.13
CA SER A 235 21.06 3.49 -2.41
C SER A 235 22.27 2.63 -2.81
N PRO A 236 23.52 3.11 -2.63
CA PRO A 236 24.71 2.30 -2.85
C PRO A 236 24.66 0.97 -2.09
N GLY A 237 24.90 -0.14 -2.80
CA GLY A 237 24.81 -1.50 -2.27
C GLY A 237 23.40 -2.09 -2.28
N GLY A 238 22.40 -1.33 -2.73
CA GLY A 238 21.09 -1.87 -3.07
C GLY A 238 21.07 -2.50 -4.46
N HIS A 239 19.97 -3.19 -4.73
CA HIS A 239 19.72 -3.92 -5.96
C HIS A 239 18.32 -3.61 -6.46
N ARG A 240 18.18 -3.50 -7.79
CA ARG A 240 16.88 -3.40 -8.47
C ARG A 240 16.76 -4.54 -9.45
N TRP A 241 15.59 -5.16 -9.50
CA TRP A 241 15.24 -6.19 -10.46
C TRP A 241 13.95 -5.79 -11.15
N GLU A 242 13.86 -6.09 -12.44
CA GLU A 242 12.78 -5.61 -13.29
C GLU A 242 12.22 -6.74 -14.13
N LYS A 243 10.91 -6.69 -14.36
CA LYS A 243 10.22 -7.64 -15.21
C LYS A 243 9.15 -6.93 -16.05
N ALA A 244 9.31 -7.01 -17.37
CA ALA A 244 8.30 -6.56 -18.32
C ALA A 244 7.40 -7.73 -18.76
N PHE A 245 6.13 -7.44 -19.01
CA PHE A 245 5.10 -8.44 -19.35
C PHE A 245 4.54 -8.19 -20.75
N ALA A 246 5.31 -8.52 -21.78
CA ALA A 246 4.95 -8.21 -23.17
C ALA A 246 3.62 -8.84 -23.62
N CYS A 247 3.34 -10.07 -23.19
CA CYS A 247 2.12 -10.80 -23.57
C CYS A 247 0.89 -10.45 -22.72
N ARG A 248 1.04 -9.64 -21.66
CA ARG A 248 -0.04 -9.27 -20.71
C ARG A 248 -0.70 -10.45 -20.00
N HIS A 249 -0.04 -11.58 -19.93
CA HIS A 249 -0.48 -12.74 -19.16
C HIS A 249 0.43 -12.96 -17.97
N TYR A 250 -0.15 -13.51 -16.90
CA TYR A 250 0.64 -14.01 -15.79
C TYR A 250 1.27 -15.35 -16.18
N HIS A 251 2.59 -15.38 -16.21
CA HIS A 251 3.36 -16.60 -16.35
C HIS A 251 4.05 -16.91 -15.02
N PRO A 252 3.73 -18.01 -14.32
CA PRO A 252 4.30 -18.31 -13.01
C PRO A 252 5.84 -18.32 -12.99
N TRP A 253 6.46 -18.80 -14.08
CA TRP A 253 7.92 -18.83 -14.24
C TRP A 253 8.54 -17.45 -14.53
N GLU A 254 7.72 -16.48 -14.93
CA GLU A 254 8.13 -15.09 -15.18
C GLU A 254 7.84 -14.17 -14.00
N ALA A 255 6.86 -14.53 -13.16
CA ALA A 255 6.36 -13.72 -12.06
C ALA A 255 7.16 -13.85 -10.77
N ALA A 256 8.05 -14.85 -10.69
CA ALA A 256 9.12 -14.86 -9.72
C ALA A 256 10.23 -13.94 -10.23
N VAL A 257 10.37 -12.76 -9.63
CA VAL A 257 11.61 -12.00 -9.73
C VAL A 257 12.65 -12.80 -8.93
N ASP A 258 13.75 -13.25 -9.55
CA ASP A 258 14.69 -14.24 -9.00
C ASP A 258 14.92 -14.14 -7.48
N GLY A 259 14.30 -15.04 -6.70
CA GLY A 259 14.43 -15.10 -5.23
C GLY A 259 13.72 -13.98 -4.44
N ARG A 260 12.66 -13.38 -4.99
CA ARG A 260 11.90 -12.23 -4.43
C ARG A 260 10.42 -12.57 -4.27
N PRO A 261 9.60 -11.69 -3.64
CA PRO A 261 8.17 -11.93 -3.51
C PRO A 261 7.55 -12.16 -4.88
N ALA A 262 6.76 -13.22 -5.01
CA ALA A 262 5.99 -13.47 -6.22
C ALA A 262 4.98 -12.33 -6.41
N LEU A 263 4.86 -11.84 -7.64
CA LEU A 263 3.79 -10.90 -7.98
C LEU A 263 2.44 -11.61 -7.89
N ASP A 264 1.39 -10.88 -7.51
CA ASP A 264 0.08 -11.48 -7.30
C ASP A 264 -0.60 -11.79 -8.65
N PRO A 265 -0.85 -13.06 -9.00
CA PRO A 265 -1.54 -13.42 -10.25
C PRO A 265 -2.94 -12.82 -10.35
N GLN A 266 -3.56 -12.44 -9.23
CA GLN A 266 -4.88 -11.81 -9.23
C GLN A 266 -4.90 -10.51 -10.03
N TRP A 267 -3.80 -9.75 -10.14
CA TRP A 267 -3.80 -8.49 -10.88
C TRP A 267 -4.10 -8.71 -12.37
N TRP A 268 -3.54 -9.75 -12.99
CA TRP A 268 -3.84 -10.10 -14.38
C TRP A 268 -5.25 -10.66 -14.53
N ARG A 269 -5.67 -11.52 -13.60
CA ARG A 269 -7.01 -12.12 -13.62
C ARG A 269 -8.09 -11.04 -13.53
N LEU A 270 -7.97 -10.13 -12.57
CA LEU A 270 -8.99 -9.12 -12.29
C LEU A 270 -9.13 -8.08 -13.41
N ALA A 271 -8.08 -7.85 -14.20
CA ALA A 271 -8.18 -7.02 -15.40
C ALA A 271 -9.13 -7.61 -16.47
N GLN A 272 -9.32 -8.93 -16.48
CA GLN A 272 -10.10 -9.65 -17.49
C GLN A 272 -11.54 -9.96 -17.05
N VAL A 273 -11.86 -9.82 -15.76
CA VAL A 273 -13.21 -10.16 -15.26
C VAL A 273 -14.21 -9.02 -15.47
N GLY A 274 -15.41 -9.38 -15.91
CA GLY A 274 -16.54 -8.49 -16.13
C GLY A 274 -17.62 -8.62 -15.05
N TYR A 275 -17.26 -8.49 -13.77
CA TYR A 275 -18.27 -8.53 -12.71
C TYR A 275 -19.27 -7.38 -12.86
N THR A 276 -20.56 -7.69 -12.73
CA THR A 276 -21.65 -6.73 -12.74
C THR A 276 -21.94 -6.24 -11.33
N SER A 277 -22.29 -4.95 -11.19
CA SER A 277 -22.69 -4.40 -9.89
C SER A 277 -24.05 -4.96 -9.46
N GLU A 278 -24.19 -5.30 -8.19
CA GLU A 278 -25.45 -5.76 -7.60
C GLU A 278 -26.46 -4.62 -7.42
N LEU A 279 -26.01 -3.36 -7.41
CA LEU A 279 -26.87 -2.17 -7.34
C LEU A 279 -27.67 -1.94 -8.63
N ALA A 280 -27.17 -2.42 -9.78
CA ALA A 280 -27.89 -2.33 -11.05
C ALA A 280 -29.15 -3.21 -11.08
N SER A 281 -29.27 -4.19 -10.17
CA SER A 281 -30.44 -5.07 -10.03
C SER A 281 -31.53 -4.50 -9.11
N ALA A 282 -31.35 -3.31 -8.53
CA ALA A 282 -32.34 -2.70 -7.64
C ALA A 282 -33.57 -2.12 -8.35
N CYS A 283 -33.62 -2.15 -9.70
CA CYS A 283 -34.79 -1.66 -10.44
C CYS A 283 -36.04 -2.54 -10.30
N GLY A 284 -35.98 -3.70 -9.63
CA GLY A 284 -37.15 -4.55 -9.42
C GLY A 284 -37.75 -5.13 -10.72
N CYS A 285 -37.14 -4.88 -11.88
CA CYS A 285 -37.54 -5.42 -13.17
C CYS A 285 -37.02 -6.84 -13.33
N ALA A 286 -37.43 -7.75 -12.45
CA ALA A 286 -37.30 -9.17 -12.70
C ALA A 286 -38.39 -9.58 -13.70
N HIS A 287 -37.97 -9.97 -14.91
CA HIS A 287 -38.68 -10.83 -15.84
C HIS A 287 -40.19 -10.55 -16.07
N CYS A 288 -40.47 -9.83 -17.17
CA CYS A 288 -41.61 -10.13 -18.04
C CYS A 288 -41.07 -10.53 -19.41
#